data_AF-A0A962K8A1-F1
#
_entry.id   AF-A0A962K8A1-F1
#
_cell.length_a   1.000
_cell.length_b   1.000
_cell.length_c   1.000
_cell.angle_alpha   90.00
_cell.angle_beta   90.00
_cell.angle_gamma   90.00
#
_symmetry.space_group_name_H-M   'P 1'
#
loop_
_entity.id
_entity.type
_entity.pdbx_description
1 polymer ?
#
loop_
_entity_poly.entity_id
_entity_poly.type
_entity_poly.pdbx_seq_one_letter_code
_entity_poly.pdbx_strand_id
1 'polypeptide(L)' 'CAECYRERVVSGPEHLDAALIFATGFAPFRGGPIHYAQSLGLETVRQRLSELAAAHGPRFEPDAGWQEL' A
#
# COMPACT_ATOMS: atom_id res chain seq x y z
N CYS A 1 -1.94 -3.94 -2.01
CA CYS A 1 -2.20 -2.77 -2.89
C CYS A 1 -1.00 -2.47 -3.78
N ALA A 2 0.20 -2.29 -3.21
CA ALA A 2 1.43 -2.11 -4.01
C ALA A 2 1.66 -3.24 -5.04
N GLU A 3 1.42 -4.50 -4.64
CA GLU A 3 1.44 -5.65 -5.56
C GLU A 3 0.44 -5.49 -6.72
N CYS A 4 -0.83 -5.16 -6.43
CA CYS A 4 -1.85 -4.93 -7.46
C CYS A 4 -1.48 -3.78 -8.41
N TYR A 5 -0.77 -2.77 -7.92
CA TYR A 5 -0.25 -1.68 -8.74
C TYR A 5 0.89 -2.16 -9.64
N ARG A 6 1.89 -2.86 -9.09
CA ARG A 6 3.00 -3.47 -9.84
C ARG A 6 2.52 -4.42 -10.92
N GLU A 7 1.53 -5.25 -10.60
CA GLU A 7 0.92 -6.20 -11.54
C GLU A 7 -0.01 -5.53 -12.56
N ARG A 8 -0.18 -4.20 -12.50
CA ARG A 8 -1.07 -3.42 -13.38
C ARG A 8 -2.52 -3.89 -13.36
N VAL A 9 -2.98 -4.42 -12.22
CA VAL A 9 -4.40 -4.73 -11.99
C VAL A 9 -5.24 -3.44 -11.97
N VAL A 10 -4.61 -2.33 -11.57
CA VAL A 10 -5.17 -0.98 -11.57
C VAL A 10 -4.39 -0.09 -12.52
N SER A 11 -5.06 0.91 -13.10
CA SER A 11 -4.47 1.87 -14.04
C SER A 11 -3.52 2.88 -13.39
N GLY A 12 -3.69 3.17 -12.09
CA GLY A 12 -2.96 4.20 -11.38
C GLY A 12 -3.16 4.13 -9.86
N PRO A 13 -2.25 4.75 -9.07
CA PRO A 13 -2.37 4.80 -7.61
C PRO A 13 -3.65 5.51 -7.15
N GLU A 14 -4.06 6.58 -7.84
CA GLU A 14 -5.28 7.33 -7.54
C GLU A 14 -6.56 6.50 -7.74
N HIS A 15 -6.58 5.65 -8.76
CA HIS A 15 -7.69 4.73 -9.01
C HIS A 15 -7.80 3.67 -7.91
N LEU A 16 -6.65 3.16 -7.44
CA LEU A 16 -6.61 2.20 -6.33
C LEU A 16 -7.06 2.83 -5.02
N ASP A 17 -6.62 4.04 -4.72
CA ASP A 17 -7.03 4.78 -3.54
C ASP A 17 -8.53 5.06 -3.53
N ALA A 18 -9.08 5.54 -4.65
CA ALA A 18 -10.51 5.73 -4.81
C ALA A 18 -11.29 4.42 -4.62
N ALA A 19 -10.85 3.33 -5.24
CA ALA A 19 -11.51 2.03 -5.12
C ALA A 19 -11.55 1.54 -3.66
N LEU A 20 -10.45 1.68 -2.92
CA LEU A 20 -10.40 1.23 -1.53
C LEU A 20 -11.19 2.13 -0.58
N ILE A 21 -11.25 3.43 -0.84
CA ILE A 21 -12.14 4.35 -0.11
C ILE A 21 -13.60 3.96 -0.34
N PHE A 22 -14.05 3.89 -1.59
CA PHE A 22 -15.47 3.74 -1.92
C PHE A 22 -16.00 2.31 -1.77
N ALA A 23 -15.17 1.28 -1.99
CA ALA A 23 -15.63 -0.11 -1.93
C ALA A 23 -15.38 -0.76 -0.56
N THR A 24 -14.22 -0.54 0.05
CA THR A 24 -13.82 -1.23 1.30
C THR A 24 -13.96 -0.37 2.55
N GLY A 25 -14.25 0.92 2.38
CA GLY A 25 -14.41 1.86 3.49
C GLY A 25 -13.10 2.35 4.10
N PHE A 26 -12.01 2.41 3.32
CA PHE A 26 -10.78 3.03 3.80
C PHE A 26 -11.03 4.51 4.16
N ALA A 27 -10.43 4.96 5.27
CA ALA A 27 -10.63 6.30 5.82
C ALA A 27 -10.44 7.41 4.76
N PRO A 28 -11.51 8.09 4.30
CA PRO A 28 -11.43 9.03 3.17
C PRO A 28 -10.51 10.23 3.47
N PHE A 29 -10.48 10.68 4.72
CA PHE A 29 -9.66 11.81 5.17
C PHE A 29 -8.15 11.53 5.17
N ARG A 30 -7.73 10.28 4.88
CA ARG A 30 -6.32 9.92 4.68
C ARG A 30 -5.92 9.87 3.21
N GLY A 31 -6.86 10.11 2.29
CA GLY A 31 -6.63 10.12 0.84
C GLY A 31 -6.52 8.74 0.19
N GLY A 32 -6.71 7.65 0.95
CA GLY A 32 -6.52 6.27 0.47
C GLY A 32 -5.22 5.66 1.00
N PRO A 33 -5.04 4.33 0.90
CA PRO A 33 -3.88 3.66 1.47
C PRO A 33 -2.54 4.02 0.82
N ILE A 34 -2.48 4.32 -0.48
CA ILE A 34 -1.24 4.73 -1.16
C ILE A 34 -0.89 6.15 -0.75
N HIS A 35 -1.82 7.10 -0.88
CA HIS A 35 -1.62 8.46 -0.38
C HIS A 35 -1.23 8.48 1.11
N TYR A 36 -1.88 7.66 1.94
CA TYR A 36 -1.52 7.54 3.34
C TYR A 36 -0.12 6.96 3.54
N ALA A 37 0.27 5.93 2.79
CA ALA A 37 1.62 5.37 2.83
C ALA A 37 2.70 6.41 2.44
N GLN A 38 2.44 7.21 1.41
CA GLN A 38 3.33 8.31 1.02
C GLN A 38 3.45 9.37 2.12
N SER A 39 2.35 9.70 2.81
CA SER A 39 2.36 10.64 3.93
C SER A 39 3.18 10.17 5.15
N LEU A 40 3.31 8.85 5.33
CA LEU A 40 4.14 8.23 6.37
C LEU A 40 5.62 8.08 5.96
N GLY A 41 5.90 8.22 4.66
CA GLY A 41 7.15 7.86 4.02
C GLY A 41 7.19 6.37 3.65
N LEU A 42 7.43 6.07 2.38
CA LEU A 42 7.43 4.69 1.86
C LEU A 42 8.49 3.80 2.54
N GLU A 43 9.64 4.37 2.90
CA GLU A 43 10.68 3.61 3.61
C GLU A 43 10.21 3.19 5.01
N THR A 44 9.52 4.07 5.73
CA THR A 44 8.88 3.73 7.02
C THR A 44 7.91 2.57 6.85
N VAL A 45 7.08 2.60 5.80
CA VAL A 45 6.10 1.53 5.52
C VAL A 45 6.81 0.20 5.24
N ARG A 46 7.87 0.20 4.40
CA ARG A 46 8.66 -0.99 4.09
C ARG A 46 9.35 -1.57 5.31
N GLN A 47 9.90 -0.72 6.18
CA GLN A 47 10.50 -1.15 7.44
C GLN A 47 9.45 -1.83 8.33
N ARG A 48 8.28 -1.22 8.50
CA ARG A 48 7.19 -1.81 9.30
C ARG A 48 6.69 -3.14 8.74
N LEU A 49 6.58 -3.26 7.42
CA LEU A 49 6.24 -4.53 6.77
C LEU A 49 7.30 -5.60 7.04
N SER A 50 8.59 -5.25 6.97
CA SER A 50 9.69 -6.17 7.29
C SER A 50 9.66 -6.63 8.76
N GLU A 51 9.38 -5.71 9.69
CA GLU A 51 9.19 -6.04 11.12
C GLU A 51 8.02 -7.01 11.33
N LEU A 52 6.89 -6.77 10.65
CA LEU A 52 5.73 -7.66 10.69
C LEU A 52 6.02 -9.02 10.04
N ALA A 53 6.80 -9.06 8.96
CA ALA A 53 7.20 -10.30 8.30
C ALA A 53 8.06 -11.17 9.23
N ALA A 54 9.00 -10.54 9.94
CA ALA A 54 9.80 -11.23 10.95
C ALA A 54 8.95 -11.80 12.10
N ALA A 55 7.92 -11.07 12.53
CA ALA A 55 7.07 -11.45 13.66
C ALA A 55 5.94 -12.44 13.31
N HIS A 56 5.39 -12.36 12.10
CA HIS A 56 4.14 -13.03 11.71
C HIS A 56 4.25 -13.83 10.41
N GLY A 57 5.44 -13.89 9.80
CA GLY A 57 5.74 -14.72 8.63
C GLY A 57 5.57 -14.01 7.28
N PRO A 58 5.75 -14.77 6.18
CA PRO A 58 6.02 -14.22 4.84
C PRO A 58 4.88 -13.41 4.24
N ARG A 59 3.65 -13.53 4.77
CA ARG A 59 2.49 -12.75 4.30
C ARG A 59 2.70 -11.23 4.38
N PHE A 60 3.58 -10.77 5.26
CA PHE A 60 3.86 -9.34 5.44
C PHE A 60 5.12 -8.87 4.71
N GLU A 61 5.76 -9.72 3.90
CA GLU A 61 6.92 -9.31 3.12
C GLU A 61 6.58 -8.09 2.23
N PRO A 62 7.41 -7.04 2.25
CA PRO A 62 7.16 -5.86 1.43
C PRO A 62 7.32 -6.19 -0.05
N ASP A 63 6.24 -6.02 -0.83
CA ASP A 63 6.27 -6.19 -2.28
C ASP A 63 7.19 -5.16 -2.96
N ALA A 64 7.81 -5.55 -4.08
CA ALA A 64 8.68 -4.67 -4.85
C ALA A 64 7.96 -3.42 -5.40
N GLY A 65 6.64 -3.48 -5.58
CA GLY A 65 5.81 -2.38 -6.06
C GLY A 65 5.87 -1.14 -5.17
N TRP A 66 6.30 -1.26 -3.91
CA TRP A 66 6.58 -0.09 -3.06
C TRP A 66 7.74 0.79 -3.57
N GLN A 67 8.57 0.31 -4.50
CA GLN A 67 9.64 1.10 -5.15
C GLN A 67 9.14 1.87 -6.38
N GLU A 68 7.97 1.51 -6.91
CA GLU A 68 7.37 2.09 -8.12
C GLU A 68 6.30 3.15 -7.80
N LEU A 69 6.06 3.42 -6.50
CA LEU A 69 5.02 4.29 -5.95
C LEU A 69 5.56 5.64 -5.41
#